data_AF-A0AAX3UCU5-F1
#
_entry.id   AF-A0AAX3UCU5-F1
#
_cell.length_a   1.000
_cell.length_b   1.000
_cell.length_c   1.000
_cell.angle_alpha   90.00
_cell.angle_beta   90.00
_cell.angle_gamma   90.00
#
_symmetry.space_group_name_H-M   'P 1'
#
loop_
_entity.id
_entity.type
_entity.pdbx_description
1 polymer ?
#
loop_
_entity_poly.entity_id
_entity_poly.type
_entity_poly.pdbx_seq_one_letter_code
_entity_poly.pdbx_strand_id
1 'polypeptide(L)'
;MDEINLFAIGILVGIIVYILMVAFGSQKRKHKYDERQKIIRAQGIKWGFIVLVCGELVVTCFIKNNFFVKYSITINFAVIMLSLTVLAVYDILHGAYFAFNEKHIKSDSWLDVVLGICFILGYSNDANNVLSILGVFWLVIGVLSLFMLHRDKESDRL
;
A
#
# COMPACT_ATOMS: atom_id res chain seq x y z
N MET A 1 -20.88 -21.21 20.97
CA MET A 1 -21.11 -19.95 20.24
C MET A 1 -20.24 -18.93 20.92
N ASP A 2 -19.07 -18.73 20.34
CA ASP A 2 -17.83 -18.75 21.11
C ASP A 2 -17.37 -17.35 21.48
N GLU A 3 -16.75 -17.19 22.66
CA GLU A 3 -16.17 -15.94 23.15
C GLU A 3 -15.25 -15.24 22.12
N ILE A 4 -14.66 -16.03 21.21
CA ILE A 4 -13.85 -15.62 20.07
C ILE A 4 -14.64 -14.71 19.11
N ASN A 5 -15.93 -14.98 18.88
CA ASN A 5 -16.78 -14.19 18.00
C ASN A 5 -17.13 -12.84 18.61
N LEU A 6 -17.35 -12.79 19.93
CA LEU A 6 -17.69 -11.56 20.64
C LEU A 6 -16.48 -10.60 20.71
N PHE A 7 -15.28 -11.16 20.92
CA PHE A 7 -14.03 -10.41 20.92
C PHE A 7 -13.67 -9.85 19.53
N ALA A 8 -13.86 -10.65 18.47
CA ALA A 8 -13.64 -10.22 17.09
C ALA A 8 -14.61 -9.09 16.68
N ILE A 9 -15.87 -9.16 17.10
CA ILE A 9 -16.87 -8.09 16.87
C ILE A 9 -16.48 -6.81 17.63
N GLY A 10 -16.01 -6.91 18.87
CA GLY A 10 -15.54 -5.76 19.65
C GLY A 10 -14.37 -5.02 19.00
N ILE A 11 -13.39 -5.76 18.48
CA ILE A 11 -12.24 -5.19 17.75
C ILE A 11 -12.71 -4.50 16.46
N LEU A 12 -13.61 -5.14 15.72
CA LEU A 12 -14.13 -4.61 14.45
C LEU A 12 -14.92 -3.30 14.67
N VAL A 13 -15.72 -3.23 15.73
CA VAL A 13 -16.44 -2.01 16.13
C VAL A 13 -15.47 -0.91 16.56
N GLY A 14 -14.41 -1.24 17.33
CA GLY A 14 -13.38 -0.27 17.72
C GLY A 14 -12.61 0.32 16.54
N ILE A 15 -12.30 -0.51 15.52
CA ILE A 15 -11.66 -0.08 14.28
C ILE A 15 -12.56 0.87 13.49
N ILE A 16 -13.87 0.57 13.39
CA ILE A 16 -14.83 1.43 12.68
C ILE A 16 -14.99 2.79 13.36
N VAL A 17 -15.11 2.82 14.70
CA VAL A 17 -15.23 4.08 15.46
C VAL A 17 -13.96 4.93 15.33
N TYR A 18 -12.78 4.31 15.34
CA TYR A 18 -11.51 5.00 15.15
C TYR A 18 -11.34 5.55 13.72
N ILE A 19 -11.73 4.80 12.70
CA ILE A 19 -11.73 5.25 11.29
C ILE A 19 -12.63 6.48 11.13
N LEU A 20 -13.81 6.49 11.76
CA LEU A 20 -14.73 7.63 11.73
C LEU A 20 -14.13 8.85 12.44
N MET A 21 -13.49 8.70 13.61
CA MET A 21 -12.80 9.81 14.29
C MET A 21 -11.67 10.43 13.45
N VAL A 22 -10.95 9.61 12.69
CA VAL A 22 -9.82 10.06 11.85
C VAL A 22 -10.30 10.69 10.54
N ALA A 23 -11.36 10.16 9.92
CA ALA A 23 -11.90 10.67 8.66
C ALA A 23 -12.53 12.07 8.81
N PHE A 24 -13.10 12.38 9.98
CA PHE A 24 -13.76 13.66 10.25
C PHE A 24 -12.90 14.64 11.07
N GLY A 25 -11.71 14.23 11.52
CA GLY A 25 -10.85 15.01 12.40
C GLY A 25 -9.62 15.60 11.70
N SER A 26 -9.79 16.66 10.90
CA SER A 26 -8.80 17.77 10.76
C SER A 26 -9.15 18.74 9.63
N GLN A 27 -9.62 19.92 9.99
CA GLN A 27 -9.36 21.16 9.25
C GLN A 27 -8.28 21.95 10.00
N LYS A 28 -7.21 22.37 9.31
CA LYS A 28 -6.73 23.78 9.23
C LYS A 28 -5.41 23.90 8.45
N ARG A 29 -5.25 25.06 7.81
CA ARG A 29 -4.23 25.38 6.77
C ARG A 29 -2.99 26.10 7.34
N LYS A 30 -1.87 25.95 6.59
CA LYS A 30 -0.60 26.74 6.47
C LYS A 30 0.49 26.32 7.48
N HIS A 31 1.74 25.94 7.14
CA HIS A 31 2.70 26.29 6.07
C HIS A 31 2.79 25.24 4.92
N LYS A 32 3.14 25.65 3.68
CA LYS A 32 2.46 25.10 2.49
C LYS A 32 3.12 23.96 1.68
N TYR A 33 4.43 23.71 1.71
CA TYR A 33 5.01 22.65 0.85
C TYR A 33 5.75 21.57 1.64
N ASP A 34 6.76 21.93 2.43
CA ASP A 34 7.61 20.95 3.11
C ASP A 34 6.90 20.26 4.29
N GLU A 35 6.15 21.04 5.08
CA GLU A 35 5.28 20.49 6.12
C GLU A 35 4.14 19.64 5.54
N ARG A 36 3.60 20.02 4.37
CA ARG A 36 2.54 19.24 3.73
C ARG A 36 3.05 17.88 3.29
N GLN A 37 4.23 17.79 2.68
CA GLN A 37 4.82 16.51 2.30
C GLN A 37 5.13 15.64 3.52
N LYS A 38 5.63 16.22 4.62
CA LYS A 38 5.82 15.48 5.88
C LYS A 38 4.51 14.98 6.48
N ILE A 39 3.46 15.82 6.49
CA ILE A 39 2.13 15.45 6.97
C ILE A 39 1.53 14.34 6.09
N ILE A 40 1.63 14.48 4.77
CA ILE A 40 1.11 13.49 3.81
C ILE A 40 1.87 12.18 3.98
N ARG A 41 3.20 12.20 4.10
CA ARG A 41 3.98 10.98 4.37
C ARG A 41 3.59 10.33 5.69
N ALA A 42 3.40 11.12 6.74
CA ALA A 42 2.93 10.58 8.02
C ALA A 42 1.53 9.96 7.90
N GLN A 43 0.66 10.52 7.05
CA GLN A 43 -0.65 9.94 6.75
C GLN A 43 -0.50 8.64 5.93
N GLY A 44 0.36 8.60 4.91
CA GLY A 44 0.67 7.40 4.14
C GLY A 44 1.20 6.27 5.03
N ILE A 45 2.14 6.58 5.93
CA ILE A 45 2.68 5.64 6.92
C ILE A 45 1.57 5.13 7.84
N LYS A 46 0.68 6.01 8.30
CA LYS A 46 -0.46 5.61 9.14
C LYS A 46 -1.36 4.60 8.42
N TRP A 47 -1.69 4.84 7.14
CA TRP A 47 -2.53 3.93 6.37
C TRP A 47 -1.83 2.60 6.08
N GLY A 48 -0.56 2.63 5.66
CA GLY A 48 0.24 1.42 5.48
C GLY A 48 0.32 0.59 6.77
N PHE A 49 0.59 1.23 7.90
CA PHE A 49 0.66 0.57 9.21
C PHE A 49 -0.67 -0.06 9.62
N ILE A 50 -1.80 0.60 9.38
CA ILE A 50 -3.14 0.03 9.64
C ILE A 50 -3.34 -1.25 8.82
N VAL A 51 -2.98 -1.23 7.53
CA VAL A 51 -3.09 -2.42 6.66
C VAL A 51 -2.20 -3.56 7.14
N LEU A 52 -0.99 -3.25 7.60
CA LEU A 52 -0.08 -4.24 8.18
C LEU A 52 -0.71 -4.89 9.43
N VAL A 53 -1.13 -4.09 10.40
CA VAL A 53 -1.72 -4.60 11.66
C VAL A 53 -2.99 -5.39 11.39
N CYS A 54 -3.90 -4.88 10.56
CA CYS A 54 -5.12 -5.60 10.20
C CYS A 54 -4.82 -6.91 9.47
N GLY A 55 -3.86 -6.92 8.54
CA GLY A 55 -3.45 -8.13 7.83
C GLY A 55 -2.89 -9.19 8.78
N GLU A 56 -1.99 -8.80 9.70
CA GLU A 56 -1.43 -9.70 10.70
C GLU A 56 -2.48 -10.25 11.68
N LEU A 57 -3.48 -9.44 12.05
CA LEU A 57 -4.62 -9.90 12.85
C LEU A 57 -5.42 -10.98 12.11
N VAL A 58 -5.67 -10.79 10.80
CA VAL A 58 -6.32 -11.82 9.98
C VAL A 58 -5.47 -13.09 9.95
N VAL A 59 -4.17 -12.99 9.66
CA VAL A 59 -3.25 -14.14 9.65
C VAL A 59 -3.29 -14.90 10.98
N THR A 60 -3.27 -14.17 12.09
CA THR A 60 -3.34 -14.75 13.44
C THR A 60 -4.63 -15.54 13.68
N CYS A 61 -5.78 -15.03 13.23
CA CYS A 61 -7.06 -15.73 13.34
C CYS A 61 -7.09 -17.07 12.59
N PHE A 62 -6.31 -17.19 11.50
CA PHE A 62 -6.29 -18.38 10.64
C PHE A 62 -5.02 -19.22 10.78
N ILE A 63 -4.15 -18.95 11.76
CA ILE A 63 -2.83 -19.60 11.88
C ILE A 63 -2.88 -21.13 12.05
N LYS A 64 -4.01 -21.67 12.56
CA LYS A 64 -4.22 -23.12 12.70
C LYS A 64 -4.73 -23.80 11.43
N ASN A 65 -5.04 -23.03 10.39
CA ASN A 65 -5.50 -23.58 9.11
C ASN A 65 -4.32 -24.15 8.32
N ASN A 66 -4.46 -25.39 7.82
CA ASN A 66 -3.41 -26.09 7.06
C ASN A 66 -2.89 -25.29 5.86
N PHE A 67 -3.74 -24.48 5.21
CA PHE A 67 -3.33 -23.60 4.13
C PHE A 67 -2.37 -22.49 4.62
N PHE A 68 -2.72 -21.83 5.72
CA PHE A 68 -1.91 -20.77 6.31
C PHE A 68 -0.59 -21.27 6.87
N VAL A 69 -0.57 -22.48 7.46
CA VAL A 69 0.67 -23.13 7.90
C VAL A 69 1.58 -23.40 6.71
N LYS A 70 1.03 -23.97 5.62
CA LYS A 70 1.78 -24.34 4.42
C LYS A 70 2.39 -23.13 3.69
N TYR A 71 1.65 -22.02 3.62
CA TYR A 71 2.06 -20.82 2.87
C TYR A 71 2.38 -19.62 3.78
N SER A 72 2.74 -19.87 5.04
CA SER A 72 2.91 -18.82 6.07
C SER A 72 3.87 -17.71 5.61
N ILE A 73 5.03 -18.06 5.04
CA ILE A 73 6.02 -17.08 4.57
C ILE A 73 5.44 -16.22 3.44
N THR A 74 4.84 -16.84 2.42
CA THR A 74 4.23 -16.13 1.29
C THR A 74 3.10 -15.21 1.75
N ILE A 75 2.26 -15.66 2.67
CA ILE A 75 1.11 -14.88 3.16
C ILE A 75 1.59 -13.66 3.97
N ASN A 76 2.52 -13.83 4.91
CA ASN A 76 3.08 -12.71 5.67
C ASN A 76 3.81 -11.72 4.74
N PHE A 77 4.56 -12.22 3.77
CA PHE A 77 5.18 -11.37 2.76
C PHE A 77 4.14 -10.59 1.94
N ALA A 78 3.03 -11.22 1.54
CA ALA A 78 1.93 -10.55 0.85
C ALA A 78 1.31 -9.43 1.68
N VAL A 79 1.13 -9.64 2.99
CA VAL A 79 0.61 -8.63 3.92
C VAL A 79 1.56 -7.42 4.00
N ILE A 80 2.86 -7.67 4.14
CA ILE A 80 3.88 -6.61 4.16
C ILE A 80 3.88 -5.83 2.83
N MET A 81 3.88 -6.54 1.70
CA MET A 81 3.89 -5.90 0.38
C MET A 81 2.61 -5.11 0.11
N LEU A 82 1.45 -5.57 0.59
CA LEU A 82 0.19 -4.83 0.49
C LEU A 82 0.24 -3.54 1.31
N SER A 83 0.77 -3.60 2.55
CA SER A 83 0.99 -2.42 3.40
C SER A 83 1.90 -1.39 2.71
N LEU A 84 3.02 -1.84 2.17
CA LEU A 84 3.96 -0.99 1.42
C LEU A 84 3.33 -0.41 0.15
N THR A 85 2.49 -1.19 -0.54
CA THR A 85 1.74 -0.70 -1.71
C THR A 85 0.86 0.47 -1.31
N VAL A 86 0.07 0.34 -0.24
CA VAL A 86 -0.84 1.39 0.23
C VAL A 86 -0.08 2.66 0.60
N LEU A 87 1.04 2.53 1.30
CA LEU A 87 1.94 3.65 1.60
C LEU A 87 2.43 4.32 0.30
N ALA A 88 3.01 3.54 -0.62
CA ALA A 88 3.60 4.06 -1.85
C ALA A 88 2.56 4.75 -2.75
N VAL A 89 1.39 4.12 -2.93
CA VAL A 89 0.28 4.71 -3.70
C VAL A 89 -0.17 6.03 -3.08
N TYR A 90 -0.33 6.07 -1.75
CA TYR A 90 -0.74 7.30 -1.07
C TYR A 90 0.27 8.42 -1.27
N ASP A 91 1.57 8.12 -1.10
CA ASP A 91 2.65 9.09 -1.24
C ASP A 91 2.82 9.59 -2.69
N ILE A 92 2.64 8.70 -3.68
CA ILE A 92 2.72 9.04 -5.12
C ILE A 92 1.56 9.96 -5.51
N LEU A 93 0.32 9.59 -5.15
CA LEU A 93 -0.87 10.36 -5.52
C LEU A 93 -0.87 11.77 -4.93
N HIS A 94 -0.28 11.93 -3.74
CA HIS A 94 -0.23 13.21 -3.02
C HIS A 94 1.12 13.93 -3.16
N GLY A 95 2.05 13.41 -3.97
CA GLY A 95 3.34 14.07 -4.26
C GLY A 95 4.26 14.23 -3.05
N ALA A 96 4.15 13.37 -2.03
CA ALA A 96 4.99 13.40 -0.82
C ALA A 96 6.31 12.64 -0.97
N TYR A 97 6.47 11.91 -2.06
CA TYR A 97 7.71 11.23 -2.42
C TYR A 97 8.64 12.25 -3.09
N PHE A 98 9.72 12.64 -2.39
CA PHE A 98 10.65 13.70 -2.82
C PHE A 98 11.21 13.51 -4.23
N ALA A 99 11.35 12.25 -4.67
CA ALA A 99 11.84 11.90 -6.01
C ALA A 99 10.79 12.08 -7.12
N PHE A 100 9.48 12.17 -6.81
CA PHE A 100 8.41 12.29 -7.81
C PHE A 100 8.23 13.70 -8.37
N ASN A 101 8.87 14.71 -7.80
CA ASN A 101 8.85 16.05 -8.41
C ASN A 101 9.89 16.21 -9.52
N GLU A 102 10.71 15.19 -9.75
CA GLU A 102 11.73 15.17 -10.79
C GLU A 102 11.25 14.39 -12.02
N LYS A 103 11.20 15.09 -13.16
CA LYS A 103 10.67 14.57 -14.42
C LYS A 103 11.39 13.32 -14.93
N HIS A 104 12.67 13.14 -14.59
CA HIS A 104 13.48 12.00 -15.01
C HIS A 104 13.11 10.71 -14.26
N ILE A 105 12.90 10.79 -12.95
CA ILE A 105 12.53 9.62 -12.13
C ILE A 105 11.16 9.06 -12.54
N LYS A 106 10.18 9.94 -12.76
CA LYS A 106 8.86 9.56 -13.31
C LYS A 106 8.95 8.95 -14.71
N SER A 107 9.91 9.39 -15.51
CA SER A 107 10.13 8.85 -16.85
C SER A 107 10.66 7.43 -16.73
N ASP A 108 11.61 7.16 -15.82
CA ASP A 108 12.23 5.85 -15.64
C ASP A 108 11.31 4.79 -15.01
N SER A 109 10.12 5.17 -14.53
CA SER A 109 9.11 4.24 -14.00
C SER A 109 8.62 3.18 -14.99
N TRP A 110 8.94 3.30 -16.30
CA TRP A 110 8.72 2.20 -17.24
C TRP A 110 9.59 0.97 -16.91
N LEU A 111 10.76 1.16 -16.28
CA LEU A 111 11.61 0.07 -15.81
C LEU A 111 10.92 -0.73 -14.71
N ASP A 112 10.23 -0.06 -13.78
CA ASP A 112 9.45 -0.72 -12.73
C ASP A 112 8.33 -1.59 -13.31
N VAL A 113 7.67 -1.12 -14.37
CA VAL A 113 6.65 -1.90 -15.10
C VAL A 113 7.26 -3.13 -15.75
N VAL A 114 8.38 -2.96 -16.48
CA VAL A 114 9.07 -4.09 -17.14
C VAL A 114 9.53 -5.12 -16.13
N LEU A 115 10.13 -4.66 -15.03
CA LEU A 115 10.64 -5.51 -13.95
C LEU A 115 9.49 -6.26 -13.26
N GLY A 116 8.36 -5.59 -13.03
CA GLY A 116 7.13 -6.21 -12.54
C GLY A 116 6.62 -7.34 -13.45
N ILE A 117 6.54 -7.09 -14.76
CA ILE A 117 6.14 -8.09 -15.76
C ILE A 117 7.11 -9.26 -15.78
N CYS A 118 8.42 -9.01 -15.76
CA CYS A 118 9.44 -10.06 -15.76
C CYS A 118 9.30 -10.98 -14.55
N PHE A 119 9.07 -10.43 -13.35
CA PHE A 119 8.87 -11.26 -12.15
C PHE A 119 7.58 -12.06 -12.20
N ILE A 120 6.48 -11.51 -12.72
CA ILE A 120 5.22 -12.25 -12.86
C ILE A 120 5.36 -13.39 -13.87
N LEU A 121 5.96 -13.12 -15.05
CA LEU A 121 6.13 -14.13 -16.10
C LEU A 121 7.16 -15.20 -15.74
N GLY A 122 8.25 -14.81 -15.07
CA GLY A 122 9.31 -15.73 -14.64
C GLY A 122 8.82 -16.79 -13.65
N TYR A 123 7.71 -16.51 -12.95
CA TYR A 123 7.11 -17.40 -11.96
C TYR A 123 5.63 -17.72 -12.27
N SER A 124 5.23 -17.67 -13.55
CA SER A 124 3.83 -17.87 -13.97
C SER A 124 3.24 -19.24 -13.56
N ASN A 125 4.09 -20.24 -13.35
CA ASN A 125 3.70 -21.59 -12.95
C ASN A 125 3.50 -21.74 -11.43
N ASP A 126 3.90 -20.75 -10.63
CA ASP A 126 3.74 -20.73 -9.18
C ASP A 126 3.29 -19.34 -8.70
N ALA A 127 1.97 -19.15 -8.69
CA ALA A 127 1.36 -17.90 -8.25
C ALA A 127 1.61 -17.57 -6.76
N ASN A 128 2.00 -18.57 -5.95
CA ASN A 128 2.31 -18.38 -4.53
C ASN A 128 3.80 -18.02 -4.29
N ASN A 129 4.56 -17.80 -5.37
CA ASN A 129 5.94 -17.39 -5.25
C ASN A 129 6.03 -15.93 -4.76
N VAL A 130 6.87 -15.70 -3.76
CA VAL A 130 7.18 -14.38 -3.19
C VAL A 130 7.60 -13.37 -4.28
N LEU A 131 8.31 -13.85 -5.31
CA LEU A 131 8.77 -13.00 -6.41
C LEU A 131 7.62 -12.56 -7.34
N SER A 132 6.59 -13.38 -7.52
CA SER A 132 5.36 -12.97 -8.23
C SER A 132 4.66 -11.82 -7.52
N ILE A 133 4.58 -11.88 -6.17
CA ILE A 133 3.99 -10.81 -5.34
C ILE A 133 4.82 -9.52 -5.44
N LEU A 134 6.15 -9.65 -5.40
CA LEU A 134 7.05 -8.52 -5.60
C LEU A 134 6.85 -7.90 -6.99
N GLY A 135 6.67 -8.73 -8.03
CA GLY A 135 6.37 -8.29 -9.39
C GLY A 135 5.07 -7.46 -9.48
N VAL A 136 4.01 -7.88 -8.78
CA VAL A 136 2.75 -7.12 -8.71
C VAL A 136 2.96 -5.75 -8.07
N PHE A 137 3.72 -5.66 -6.98
CA PHE A 137 4.04 -4.39 -6.33
C PHE A 137 4.75 -3.41 -7.27
N TRP A 138 5.81 -3.87 -7.95
CA TRP A 138 6.56 -3.04 -8.90
C TRP A 138 5.69 -2.59 -10.08
N LEU A 139 4.83 -3.48 -10.58
CA LEU A 139 3.90 -3.15 -11.66
C LEU A 139 2.92 -2.05 -11.23
N VAL A 140 2.33 -2.15 -10.03
CA VAL A 140 1.40 -1.13 -9.49
C VAL A 140 2.08 0.23 -9.36
N ILE A 141 3.28 0.26 -8.77
CA ILE A 141 4.03 1.51 -8.59
C ILE A 141 4.41 2.10 -9.95
N GLY A 142 4.98 1.32 -10.86
CA GLY A 142 5.40 1.80 -12.18
C GLY A 142 4.24 2.39 -12.98
N VAL A 143 3.08 1.71 -13.01
CA VAL A 143 1.89 2.19 -13.73
C VAL A 143 1.35 3.49 -13.13
N LEU A 144 1.21 3.57 -11.80
CA LEU A 144 0.72 4.78 -11.14
C LEU A 144 1.65 5.97 -11.35
N SER A 145 2.95 5.72 -11.38
CA SER A 145 3.98 6.73 -11.60
C SER A 145 3.91 7.33 -13.00
N LEU A 146 3.76 6.47 -14.01
CA LEU A 146 3.56 6.88 -15.40
C LEU A 146 2.22 7.62 -15.59
N PHE A 147 1.17 7.17 -14.92
CA PHE A 147 -0.13 7.86 -14.95
C PHE A 147 -0.03 9.29 -14.36
N MET A 148 0.65 9.45 -13.21
CA MET A 148 0.89 10.77 -12.64
C MET A 148 1.76 11.65 -13.56
N LEU A 149 2.78 11.09 -14.21
CA LEU A 149 3.57 11.82 -15.21
C LEU A 149 2.72 12.32 -16.38
N HIS A 150 1.81 11.47 -16.88
CA HIS A 150 0.90 11.84 -17.96
C HIS A 150 -0.04 12.97 -17.53
N ARG A 151 -0.66 12.85 -16.36
CA ARG A 151 -1.56 13.87 -15.79
C ARG A 151 -0.86 15.22 -15.61
N ASP A 152 0.38 15.23 -15.11
CA ASP A 152 1.12 16.47 -14.91
C ASP A 152 1.49 17.13 -16.25
N LYS A 153 1.86 16.35 -17.28
CA LYS A 153 2.11 16.86 -18.64
C LYS A 153 0.86 17.47 -19.28
N GLU A 154 -0.34 16.96 -18.99
CA GLU A 154 -1.59 17.56 -19.44
C GLU A 154 -1.91 18.86 -18.70
N SER A 155 -1.67 18.90 -17.38
CA SER A 155 -1.86 20.11 -16.59
C SER A 155 -0.96 21.27 -17.03
N ASP A 156 0.27 21.00 -17.48
CA ASP A 156 1.22 22.01 -17.96
C ASP A 156 0.87 22.59 -19.35
N ARG A 157 -0.08 21.97 -20.07
CA ARG A 157 -0.50 22.40 -21.42
C ARG A 157 -1.68 23.38 -21.40
N LEU A 158 -2.31 23.58 -20.24
CA LEU A 158 -3.44 24.49 -20.01
C LEU A 158 -2.94 25.84 -19.46
#